data_AF-A0A660RUN5-F1
#
_entry.id   AF-A0A660RUN5-F1
#
_cell.length_a   1.000
_cell.length_b   1.000
_cell.length_c   1.000
_cell.angle_alpha   90.00
_cell.angle_beta   90.00
_cell.angle_gamma   90.00
#
_symmetry.space_group_name_H-M   'P 1'
#
loop_
_entity.id
_entity.type
_entity.pdbx_description
1 polymer ?
#
loop_
_entity_poly.entity_id
_entity_poly.type
_entity_poly.pdbx_seq_one_letter_code
_entity_poly.pdbx_strand_id
1 'polypeptide(L)' 'MQDIASFYPLIPETDTVNKTHLEEIGLTVESLTVQYKEERFHKGPGFYEEIRESFLNRIRRSLDLIRFC' A
#
# COMPACT_ATOMS: atom_id res chain seq x y z
N MET A 1 23.50 -4.98 13.28
CA MET A 1 22.58 -4.76 12.15
C MET A 1 21.20 -5.16 12.66
N GLN A 2 20.33 -4.20 12.96
CA GLN A 2 18.95 -4.52 13.38
C GLN A 2 18.18 -4.94 12.13
N ASP A 3 17.58 -6.12 12.22
CA ASP A 3 16.85 -6.76 11.13
C ASP A 3 15.55 -5.98 10.87
N ILE A 4 15.41 -5.45 9.65
CA ILE A 4 14.31 -4.57 9.23
C ILE A 4 12.99 -5.36 9.21
N ALA A 5 13.06 -6.70 9.18
CA ALA A 5 11.92 -7.60 9.32
C ALA A 5 11.22 -7.50 10.69
N SER A 6 11.89 -6.96 11.72
CA SER A 6 11.34 -6.78 13.07
C SER A 6 10.25 -5.70 13.17
N PHE A 7 10.13 -4.83 12.16
CA PHE A 7 9.20 -3.69 12.20
C PHE A 7 7.82 -3.96 11.57
N TYR A 8 7.61 -5.13 10.97
CA TYR A 8 6.31 -5.48 10.39
C TYR A 8 5.58 -6.45 11.32
N PRO A 9 4.42 -6.08 11.90
CA PRO A 9 3.64 -7.00 12.69
C PRO A 9 3.19 -8.16 11.80
N LEU A 10 3.53 -9.39 12.19
CA LEU A 10 2.99 -10.61 11.60
C LEU A 10 1.46 -10.57 11.77
N ILE A 11 0.73 -10.36 10.68
CA ILE A 11 -0.73 -10.23 10.73
C ILE A 11 -1.37 -11.60 11.01
N PRO A 12 -2.32 -11.69 11.95
CA PRO A 12 -3.07 -12.92 12.20
C PRO A 12 -3.89 -13.33 10.98
N GLU A 13 -4.08 -14.64 10.77
CA GLU A 13 -4.82 -15.26 9.65
C GLU A 13 -6.29 -14.82 9.49
N THR A 14 -6.77 -13.88 10.30
CA THR A 14 -8.15 -13.36 10.35
C THR A 14 -8.54 -12.48 9.15
N ASP A 15 -7.58 -12.01 8.36
CA ASP A 15 -7.86 -11.09 7.24
C ASP A 15 -8.61 -11.74 6.06
N THR A 16 -8.44 -13.05 5.83
CA THR A 16 -9.14 -13.79 4.76
C THR A 16 -10.62 -13.99 5.07
N VAL A 17 -10.98 -14.23 6.33
CA VAL A 17 -12.37 -14.44 6.75
C VAL A 17 -13.17 -13.14 6.66
N ASN A 18 -12.55 -12.00 7.00
CA ASN A 18 -13.19 -10.68 6.90
C ASN A 18 -13.43 -10.25 5.46
N LYS A 19 -12.48 -10.53 4.56
CA LYS A 19 -12.61 -10.15 3.14
C LYS A 19 -13.86 -10.78 2.50
N THR A 20 -14.05 -12.09 2.64
CA THR A 20 -15.15 -12.82 2.00
C THR A 20 -16.51 -12.29 2.44
N HIS A 21 -16.69 -12.08 3.76
CA HIS A 21 -17.93 -11.54 4.29
C HIS A 21 -18.24 -10.12 3.79
N LEU A 22 -17.22 -9.26 3.69
CA LEU A 22 -17.36 -7.89 3.20
C LEU A 22 -17.71 -7.84 1.70
N GLU A 23 -17.15 -8.74 0.90
CA GLU A 23 -17.51 -8.89 -0.52
C GLU A 23 -18.93 -9.44 -0.70
N GLU A 24 -19.37 -10.38 0.14
CA GLU A 24 -20.74 -10.91 0.14
C GLU A 24 -21.81 -9.84 0.44
N ILE A 25 -21.49 -8.84 1.27
CA ILE A 25 -22.39 -7.71 1.56
C ILE A 25 -22.26 -6.55 0.55
N GLY A 26 -21.49 -6.74 -0.53
CA GLY A 26 -21.39 -5.82 -1.65
C GLY A 26 -20.28 -4.76 -1.55
N LEU A 27 -19.33 -4.91 -0.62
CA LEU A 27 -18.14 -4.05 -0.54
C LEU A 27 -16.99 -4.65 -1.35
N THR A 28 -16.36 -3.88 -2.23
CA THR A 28 -15.15 -4.32 -2.92
C THR A 28 -13.95 -4.21 -1.98
N VAL A 29 -13.33 -5.33 -1.64
CA VAL A 29 -12.15 -5.37 -0.75
C VAL A 29 -10.89 -5.64 -1.56
N GLU A 30 -10.12 -4.60 -1.83
CA GLU A 30 -8.79 -4.76 -2.40
C GLU A 30 -7.86 -5.40 -1.37
N SER A 31 -7.36 -6.60 -1.68
CA SER A 31 -6.39 -7.28 -0.80
C SER A 31 -5.14 -6.43 -0.68
N LEU A 32 -4.84 -6.02 0.56
CA LEU A 32 -3.72 -5.17 0.95
C LEU A 32 -2.35 -5.84 0.76
N THR A 33 -2.28 -7.05 0.20
CA THR A 33 -1.01 -7.78 0.05
C THR A 33 -0.70 -8.14 -1.40
N VAL A 34 0.58 -8.16 -1.75
CA VAL A 34 1.13 -8.76 -2.97
C VAL A 34 1.85 -10.04 -2.56
N GLN A 35 1.63 -11.12 -3.31
CA GLN A 35 2.41 -12.34 -3.14
C GLN A 35 3.58 -12.33 -4.10
N TYR A 36 4.79 -12.54 -3.58
CA TYR A 36 6.00 -12.70 -4.38
C TYR A 36 6.76 -13.91 -3.86
N LYS A 37 6.92 -14.93 -4.72
CA LYS A 37 7.31 -16.28 -4.32
C LYS A 37 6.36 -16.85 -3.24
N GLU A 38 6.92 -17.33 -2.13
CA GLU A 38 6.21 -17.92 -0.99
C GLU A 38 5.86 -16.88 0.09
N GLU A 39 6.20 -15.61 -0.12
CA GLU A 39 6.01 -14.53 0.87
C GLU A 39 4.90 -13.55 0.46
N ARG A 40 4.23 -12.98 1.46
CA ARG A 40 3.18 -11.95 1.31
C ARG A 40 3.68 -10.61 1.87
N PHE A 41 3.52 -9.56 1.09
CA PHE A 41 3.97 -8.22 1.42
C PHE A 41 2.79 -7.25 1.43
N HIS A 42 2.70 -6.37 2.43
CA HIS A 42 1.70 -5.30 2.42
C HIS A 42 1.98 -4.30 1.30
N LYS A 43 0.95 -3.95 0.55
CA LYS A 43 0.92 -2.87 -0.43
C LYS A 43 1.07 -1.56 0.33
N GLY A 44 2.26 -0.97 0.27
CA GLY A 44 2.47 0.40 0.68
C GLY A 44 1.71 1.37 -0.25
N PRO A 45 1.53 2.65 0.14
CA PRO A 45 0.83 3.64 -0.68
C PRO A 45 1.39 3.78 -2.10
N GLY A 46 2.69 3.55 -2.30
CA GLY A 46 3.34 3.56 -3.61
C GLY A 46 2.92 2.43 -4.56
N PHE A 47 2.17 1.42 -4.09
CA PHE A 47 1.62 0.38 -4.94
C PHE A 47 0.48 0.87 -5.83
N TYR A 48 -0.30 1.85 -5.35
CA TYR A 48 -1.47 2.37 -6.06
C TYR A 48 -1.04 3.46 -7.04
N GLU A 49 -1.44 3.31 -8.31
CA GLU A 49 -1.04 4.22 -9.40
C GLU A 49 -1.48 5.66 -9.15
N GLU A 50 -2.74 5.86 -8.77
CA GLU A 50 -3.29 7.18 -8.46
C GLU A 50 -2.49 7.90 -7.37
N ILE A 51 -2.05 7.16 -6.34
CA ILE A 51 -1.22 7.71 -5.26
C ILE A 51 0.17 8.08 -5.80
N ARG A 52 0.78 7.24 -6.64
CA ARG A 52 2.07 7.56 -7.29
C ARG A 52 1.97 8.81 -8.16
N GLU A 53 0.94 8.90 -9.00
CA GLU A 53 0.72 10.04 -9.88
C GLU A 53 0.50 11.33 -9.08
N SER A 54 -0.33 11.27 -8.04
CA SER A 54 -0.57 12.40 -7.14
C SER A 54 0.72 12.88 -6.47
N PHE A 55 1.55 11.94 -5.98
CA PHE A 55 2.84 12.26 -5.38
C PHE A 55 3.81 12.89 -6.37
N LEU A 56 3.93 12.33 -7.58
CA LEU A 56 4.76 12.91 -8.65
C LEU A 56 4.29 14.32 -9.03
N ASN A 57 2.98 14.54 -9.13
CA ASN A 57 2.41 15.86 -9.41
C ASN A 57 2.67 16.86 -8.29
N ARG A 58 2.74 16.41 -7.03
CA ARG A 58 3.14 17.27 -5.91
C ARG A 58 4.61 17.68 -6.02
N ILE A 59 5.52 16.74 -6.32
CA ILE A 59 6.94 17.05 -6.52
C ILE A 59 7.14 18.04 -7.66
N ARG A 60 6.49 17.82 -8.81
CA ARG A 60 6.55 18.73 -9.97
C ARG A 60 6.16 20.16 -9.59
N ARG A 61 5.01 20.32 -8.92
CA ARG A 61 4.54 21.63 -8.44
C ARG A 61 5.53 22.29 -7.47
N SER A 62 6.12 21.52 -6.56
CA SER A 62 7.14 22.05 -5.65
C SER A 62 8.39 22.53 -6.39
N LEU A 63 8.85 21.79 -7.41
CA LEU A 63 9.99 22.19 -8.24
C LEU A 63 9.68 23.44 -9.06
N ASP A 64 8.46 23.55 -9.59
CA ASP A 64 8.01 24.74 -10.30
C ASP A 64 8.04 25.96 -9.38
N LEU A 65 7.50 25.85 -8.17
CA LEU A 65 7.53 26.94 -7.17
C LEU A 65 8.96 27.37 -6.83
N ILE A 66 9.88 26.40 -6.62
CA ILE A 66 11.28 26.70 -6.33
C ILE A 66 11.95 27.47 -7.46
N ARG A 67 11.58 27.23 -8.73
CA ARG A 67 12.13 27.95 -9.88
C ARG A 67 11.68 29.42 -10.00
N PHE A 68 10.59 29.79 -9.34
CA PHE A 68 10.09 31.17 -9.32
C PHE A 68 10.56 31.96 -8.08
N CYS A 69 11.29 31.32 -7.15
CA CYS A 69 12.01 31.96 -6.06
C CYS A 69 13.45 32.27 -6.48
#